data_AF-A0A496Q630-F1
#
_entry.id   AF-A0A496Q630-F1
#
_cell.length_a   1.000
_cell.length_b   1.000
_cell.length_c   1.000
_cell.angle_alpha   90.00
_cell.angle_beta   90.00
_cell.angle_gamma   90.00
#
_symmetry.space_group_name_H-M   'P 1'
#
loop_
_entity.id
_entity.type
_entity.pdbx_description
1 polymer ?
#
loop_
_entity_poly.entity_id
_entity_poly.type
_entity_poly.pdbx_seq_one_letter_code
_entity_poly.pdbx_strand_id
1 'polypeptide(L)'
;MDEEMVVTPWKVSGEVNYERLMEQFGTKPITRPLLDRMRRIAGYLHLQLRRGVFFSHRDFDWWLDMYEAGQPVGLYTGRGPSGPCHLGHLLPW
;
A
#
# COMPACT_ATOMS: atom_id res chain seq x y z
N MET A 1 20.73 10.45 -20.21
CA MET A 1 21.26 9.70 -19.05
C MET A 1 20.06 9.53 -18.15
N ASP A 2 19.51 8.33 -18.06
CA ASP A 2 18.29 8.11 -17.28
C ASP A 2 18.58 8.48 -15.82
N GLU A 3 17.71 9.32 -15.23
CA GLU A 3 17.85 9.73 -13.84
C GLU A 3 17.75 8.51 -12.93
N GLU A 4 18.67 8.41 -11.96
CA GLU A 4 18.62 7.34 -10.96
C GLU A 4 17.32 7.45 -10.15
N MET A 5 16.60 6.32 -10.05
CA MET A 5 15.40 6.19 -9.24
C MET A 5 15.73 6.44 -7.76
N VAL A 6 15.13 7.48 -7.17
CA VAL A 6 15.27 7.81 -5.74
C VAL A 6 13.88 7.83 -5.11
N VAL A 7 13.68 7.03 -4.06
CA VAL A 7 12.45 7.00 -3.27
C VAL A 7 12.82 7.04 -1.79
N THR A 8 12.53 8.17 -1.14
CA THR A 8 12.69 8.38 0.30
C THR A 8 11.41 8.98 0.87
N PRO A 9 11.23 9.03 2.21
CA PRO A 9 10.06 9.67 2.82
C PRO A 9 9.88 11.16 2.49
N TRP A 10 10.90 11.83 1.91
CA TRP A 10 10.88 13.27 1.61
C TRP A 10 11.00 13.60 0.12
N LYS A 11 11.46 12.66 -0.71
CA LYS A 11 11.74 12.90 -2.13
C LYS A 11 11.50 11.64 -2.96
N VAL A 12 10.82 11.83 -4.08
CA VAL A 12 10.69 10.86 -5.18
C VAL A 12 11.19 11.53 -6.46
N SER A 13 12.11 10.90 -7.19
CA SER A 13 12.63 11.39 -8.48
C SER A 13 13.11 10.25 -9.38
N GLY A 14 13.24 10.51 -10.68
CA GLY A 14 13.48 9.49 -11.71
C GLY A 14 12.23 8.67 -12.05
N GLU A 15 12.37 7.75 -13.00
CA GLU A 15 11.30 6.80 -13.34
C GLU A 15 11.20 5.72 -12.26
N VAL A 16 10.02 5.59 -11.65
CA VAL A 16 9.81 4.64 -10.54
C VAL A 16 9.44 3.27 -11.10
N ASN A 17 10.34 2.30 -10.93
CA ASN A 17 10.03 0.89 -11.14
C ASN A 17 9.55 0.25 -9.83
N TYR A 18 8.26 -0.05 -9.74
CA TYR A 18 7.63 -0.58 -8.53
C TYR A 18 8.07 -2.02 -8.18
N GLU A 19 8.46 -2.85 -9.15
CA GLU A 19 8.99 -4.19 -8.90
C GLU A 19 10.36 -4.10 -8.21
N ARG A 20 11.28 -3.31 -8.78
CA ARG A 20 12.57 -3.02 -8.16
C ARG A 20 12.42 -2.37 -6.78
N LEU A 21 11.43 -1.48 -6.61
CA LEU A 21 11.15 -0.84 -5.32
C LEU A 21 10.76 -1.88 -4.26
N MET A 22 9.91 -2.85 -4.60
CA MET A 22 9.52 -3.92 -3.66
C MET A 22 10.72 -4.76 -3.24
N GLU A 23 11.60 -5.11 -4.19
CA GLU A 23 12.84 -5.85 -3.91
C GLU A 23 13.76 -5.07 -2.97
N GLN A 24 14.03 -3.79 -3.27
CA GLN A 24 14.89 -2.92 -2.47
C GLN A 24 14.36 -2.73 -1.05
N PHE A 25 13.05 -2.60 -0.90
CA PHE A 25 12.40 -2.39 0.40
C PHE A 25 12.02 -3.70 1.08
N GLY A 26 12.24 -4.87 0.47
CA GLY A 26 11.88 -6.18 1.02
C GLY A 26 10.40 -6.33 1.35
N THR A 27 9.51 -5.72 0.56
CA THR A 27 8.06 -5.87 0.70
C THR A 27 7.52 -7.01 -0.16
N LYS A 28 6.29 -7.46 0.12
CA LYS A 28 5.62 -8.50 -0.65
C LYS A 28 4.57 -7.88 -1.57
N PRO A 29 4.32 -8.42 -2.76
CA PRO A 29 3.24 -7.96 -3.62
C PRO A 29 1.87 -8.34 -3.03
N ILE A 30 0.86 -7.50 -3.23
CA ILE A 30 -0.52 -7.86 -2.90
C ILE A 30 -1.04 -8.84 -3.95
N THR A 31 -1.06 -10.12 -3.58
CA THR A 31 -1.41 -11.21 -4.49
C THR A 31 -2.92 -11.34 -4.69
N ARG A 32 -3.33 -12.02 -5.77
CA ARG A 32 -4.74 -12.31 -6.04
C ARG A 32 -5.45 -13.06 -4.88
N PRO A 33 -4.85 -14.08 -4.24
CA PRO A 33 -5.41 -14.70 -3.05
C PRO A 33 -5.71 -13.72 -1.90
N LEU A 34 -4.81 -12.76 -1.63
CA LEU A 34 -5.04 -11.73 -0.61
C LEU A 34 -6.19 -10.79 -0.98
N LEU A 35 -6.28 -10.39 -2.24
CA LEU A 35 -7.39 -9.57 -2.75
C LEU A 35 -8.74 -10.29 -2.65
N ASP A 36 -8.78 -11.58 -2.99
CA ASP A 36 -10.00 -12.39 -2.90
C ASP A 36 -10.41 -12.62 -1.43
N ARG A 37 -9.45 -12.81 -0.52
CA ARG A 37 -9.70 -12.90 0.92
C ARG A 37 -10.26 -11.58 1.48
N MET A 38 -9.63 -10.45 1.14
CA MET A 38 -10.12 -9.12 1.52
C MET A 38 -11.53 -8.86 1.00
N ARG A 39 -11.82 -9.23 -0.26
CA ARG A 39 -13.16 -9.10 -0.85
C ARG A 39 -14.21 -9.92 -0.09
N ARG A 40 -13.86 -11.12 0.36
CA ARG A 40 -14.76 -11.99 1.14
C ARG A 40 -15.06 -11.38 2.50
N ILE A 41 -14.03 -10.89 3.20
CA ILE A 41 -14.15 -10.28 4.53
C ILE A 41 -14.98 -9.00 4.46
N ALA A 42 -14.68 -8.10 3.52
CA ALA A 42 -15.32 -6.79 3.43
C ALA A 42 -16.62 -6.77 2.60
N GLY A 43 -16.97 -7.87 1.91
CA GLY A 43 -18.10 -7.95 0.98
C GLY A 43 -17.90 -7.21 -0.36
N TYR A 44 -16.85 -6.40 -0.48
CA TYR A 44 -16.46 -5.73 -1.72
C TYR A 44 -14.94 -5.52 -1.76
N LEU A 45 -14.40 -5.16 -2.93
CA LEU A 45 -12.98 -4.82 -3.10
C LEU A 45 -12.85 -3.38 -3.57
N HIS A 46 -12.13 -2.56 -2.81
CA HIS A 46 -11.96 -1.14 -3.11
C HIS A 46 -11.35 -0.91 -4.50
N LEU A 47 -11.71 0.21 -5.15
CA LEU A 47 -11.23 0.53 -6.51
C LEU A 47 -9.70 0.55 -6.61
N GLN A 48 -9.03 1.10 -5.61
CA GLN A 48 -7.58 1.23 -5.58
C GLN A 48 -6.88 -0.14 -5.47
N LEU A 49 -7.47 -1.10 -4.76
CA LEU A 49 -6.97 -2.48 -4.70
C LEU A 49 -7.23 -3.22 -6.03
N ARG A 50 -8.43 -3.07 -6.61
CA ARG A 50 -8.77 -3.69 -7.90
C ARG A 50 -7.87 -3.25 -9.05
N ARG A 51 -7.42 -1.99 -9.03
CA ARG A 51 -6.56 -1.38 -10.07
C ARG A 51 -5.07 -1.50 -9.77
N GLY A 52 -4.67 -2.12 -8.67
CA GLY A 52 -3.26 -2.25 -8.29
C GLY A 52 -2.59 -0.91 -7.90
N VAL A 53 -3.36 0.08 -7.47
CA VAL A 53 -2.81 1.35 -6.94
C VAL A 53 -2.07 1.09 -5.63
N PHE A 54 -2.68 0.26 -4.76
CA PHE A 54 -1.95 -0.40 -3.68
C PHE A 54 -1.44 -1.73 -4.21
N PHE A 55 -0.11 -1.87 -4.31
CA PHE A 55 0.54 -2.99 -4.99
C PHE A 55 1.40 -3.84 -4.06
N SER A 56 1.82 -3.32 -2.91
CA SER A 56 2.70 -4.04 -1.96
C SER A 56 2.20 -3.95 -0.53
N HIS A 57 2.67 -4.87 0.32
CA HIS A 57 2.33 -4.94 1.73
C HIS A 57 3.48 -5.52 2.58
N ARG A 58 3.33 -5.41 3.90
CA ARG A 58 4.05 -6.19 4.92
C ARG A 58 3.02 -6.78 5.88
N ASP A 59 3.06 -8.09 6.09
CA ASP A 59 2.22 -8.83 7.05
C ASP A 59 0.70 -8.56 6.97
N PHE A 60 0.20 -8.31 5.76
CA PHE A 60 -1.23 -8.12 5.51
C PHE A 60 -1.99 -9.44 5.65
N ASP A 61 -1.37 -10.53 5.23
CA ASP A 61 -1.80 -11.91 5.51
C ASP A 61 -2.03 -12.13 7.01
N TRP A 62 -1.04 -11.79 7.85
CA TRP A 62 -1.15 -11.90 9.30
C TRP A 62 -2.24 -10.98 9.87
N TRP A 63 -2.34 -9.75 9.39
CA TRP A 63 -3.38 -8.82 9.83
C TRP A 63 -4.79 -9.38 9.52
N LEU A 64 -4.98 -9.97 8.35
CA LEU A 64 -6.24 -10.64 7.98
C LEU A 64 -6.50 -11.87 8.87
N ASP A 65 -5.47 -12.65 9.21
CA ASP A 65 -5.61 -13.78 10.15
C ASP A 65 -6.10 -13.30 11.53
N MET A 66 -5.53 -12.20 12.06
CA MET A 66 -5.95 -11.63 13.34
C MET A 66 -7.40 -11.13 13.30
N TYR A 67 -7.78 -10.45 12.22
CA TYR A 67 -9.14 -9.98 12.03
C TYR A 67 -10.14 -11.15 11.98
N GLU A 68 -9.87 -12.19 11.18
CA GLU A 68 -10.74 -13.36 11.06
C GLU A 68 -10.81 -14.18 12.36
N ALA A 69 -9.74 -14.17 13.18
CA ALA A 69 -9.72 -14.77 14.51
C ALA A 69 -10.46 -13.95 15.59
N GLY A 70 -11.10 -12.83 15.21
CA GLY A 70 -11.82 -11.95 16.12
C GLY A 70 -10.92 -11.17 17.08
N GLN A 71 -9.62 -11.10 16.79
CA GLN A 71 -8.69 -10.30 17.59
C GLN A 71 -8.84 -8.81 17.26
N PRO A 72 -8.68 -7.91 18.25
CA PRO A 72 -8.71 -6.48 17.99
C PRO A 72 -7.53 -6.08 17.10
N VAL A 73 -7.83 -5.43 15.98
CA VAL A 73 -6.84 -4.86 15.06
C VAL A 73 -7.09 -3.36 14.89
N GLY A 74 -6.03 -2.59 14.66
CA GLY A 74 -6.08 -1.14 14.47
C GLY A 74 -5.69 -0.73 13.06
N LEU A 75 -6.18 0.44 12.65
CA LEU A 75 -5.73 1.16 11.47
C LEU A 75 -5.04 2.44 11.90
N TYR A 76 -3.90 2.76 11.27
CA TYR A 76 -3.14 3.97 11.54
C TYR A 76 -2.59 4.53 10.23
N THR A 77 -2.81 5.82 10.01
CA THR A 77 -2.26 6.59 8.90
C THR A 77 -1.92 8.01 9.40
N GLY A 78 -1.14 8.78 8.64
CA GLY A 78 -0.64 10.08 9.08
C GLY A 78 -0.43 11.08 7.96
N ARG A 79 -0.25 12.35 8.33
CA ARG A 79 0.00 13.47 7.41
C ARG A 79 0.97 14.46 8.05
N GLY A 80 2.05 14.79 7.36
CA GLY A 80 2.91 15.92 7.72
C GLY A 80 2.28 17.25 7.28
N PRO A 81 2.01 18.22 8.19
CA PRO A 81 1.30 19.45 7.84
C PRO A 81 2.24 20.50 7.20
N SER A 82 2.77 20.22 6.00
CA SER A 82 3.73 21.09 5.30
C SER A 82 3.10 22.16 4.40
N GLY A 83 1.77 22.17 4.25
CA GLY A 83 1.03 23.08 3.37
C GLY A 83 -0.32 22.50 2.95
N PRO A 84 -1.02 23.15 1.99
CA PRO A 84 -2.30 22.68 1.48
C PRO A 84 -2.24 21.24 0.95
N CYS A 85 -3.35 20.52 1.06
CA CYS A 85 -3.47 19.17 0.52
C CYS A 85 -3.77 19.21 -0.99
N HIS A 86 -3.21 18.26 -1.73
CA HIS A 86 -3.53 17.99 -3.12
C HIS A 86 -4.09 16.57 -3.25
N LEU A 87 -4.60 16.20 -4.43
CA LEU A 87 -5.27 14.90 -4.65
C LEU A 87 -4.43 13.69 -4.24
N GLY A 88 -3.11 13.72 -4.47
CA GLY A 88 -2.22 12.63 -4.02
C GLY A 88 -2.22 12.40 -2.50
N HIS A 89 -2.41 13.45 -1.68
CA HIS A 89 -2.50 13.32 -0.22
C HIS A 89 -3.81 12.67 0.25
N LEU A 90 -4.85 12.64 -0.59
CA LEU A 90 -6.14 12.05 -0.26
C LEU A 90 -6.18 10.53 -0.51
N LEU A 91 -5.28 9.99 -1.34
CA LEU A 91 -5.32 8.55 -1.71
C LEU A 91 -5.26 7.60 -0.50
N PRO A 92 -4.47 7.84 0.56
CA PRO A 92 -4.41 6.96 1.73
C PRO A 92 -5.57 7.11 2.73
N TRP A 93 -6.53 8.01 2.48
CA TRP A 93 -7.69 8.30 3.34
C TRP A 93 -8.99 7.80 2.69
#